data_AF-A0A850GJ84-F1
#
_entry.id   AF-A0A850GJ84-F1
#
_cell.length_a   1.000
_cell.length_b   1.000
_cell.length_c   1.000
_cell.angle_alpha   90.00
_cell.angle_beta   90.00
_cell.angle_gamma   90.00
#
_symmetry.space_group_name_H-M   'P 1'
#
loop_
_entity.id
_entity.type
_entity.pdbx_description
1 polymer ?
#
loop_
_entity_poly.entity_id
_entity_poly.type
_entity_poly.pdbx_seq_one_letter_code
_entity_poly.pdbx_strand_id
1 'polypeptide(L)'
;MTEALCDELSEKLEALGDLSWEIGPSDDDGLFIAISPDGNSDLLAVTRKIVSRAPHMKGWSPLPAKPPREDMLRFTIEGDDGGEIAIDGSPWMYILYRLKDGKIEILIEQNNLATASDEERYLAAVILLDGLLGEERRLELLDMIDTVPRLPPDLEQKSRSIQNLPDALKMVLHV
;
A
#
# COMPACT_ATOMS: atom_id res chain seq x y z
N MET A 1 -26.02 -0.57 -1.53
CA MET A 1 -25.74 0.78 -0.98
C MET A 1 -26.19 1.79 -2.03
N THR A 2 -26.91 2.85 -1.65
CA THR A 2 -27.36 3.89 -2.60
C THR A 2 -26.25 4.92 -2.79
N GLU A 3 -26.15 5.48 -3.99
CA GLU A 3 -25.18 6.54 -4.34
C GLU A 3 -25.17 7.69 -3.32
N ALA A 4 -26.35 8.19 -2.93
CA ALA A 4 -26.50 9.23 -1.91
C ALA A 4 -25.89 8.90 -0.53
N LEU A 5 -25.78 7.61 -0.17
CA LEU A 5 -25.15 7.23 1.10
C LEU A 5 -23.62 7.21 0.98
N CYS A 6 -23.09 6.86 -0.18
CA CYS A 6 -21.67 6.97 -0.48
C CYS A 6 -21.24 8.44 -0.47
N ASP A 7 -22.04 9.31 -1.08
CA ASP A 7 -21.76 10.75 -1.13
C ASP A 7 -21.76 11.35 0.29
N GLU A 8 -22.79 11.05 1.09
CA GLU A 8 -22.85 11.51 2.48
C GLU A 8 -21.66 10.99 3.31
N LEU A 9 -21.22 9.74 3.09
CA LEU A 9 -20.05 9.19 3.76
C LEU A 9 -18.76 9.92 3.34
N SER A 10 -18.56 10.14 2.04
CA SER A 10 -17.42 10.89 1.51
C SER A 10 -17.35 12.30 2.09
N GLU A 11 -18.45 13.07 2.06
CA GLU A 11 -18.51 14.42 2.62
C GLU A 11 -18.15 14.45 4.11
N LYS A 12 -18.62 13.46 4.89
CA LYS A 12 -18.29 13.36 6.32
C LYS A 12 -16.83 13.01 6.58
N LEU A 13 -16.22 12.18 5.73
CA LEU A 13 -14.82 11.79 5.87
C LEU A 13 -13.87 12.91 5.44
N GLU A 14 -14.19 13.61 4.34
CA GLU A 14 -13.46 14.79 3.88
C GLU A 14 -13.43 15.88 4.97
N ALA A 15 -14.52 16.05 5.72
CA ALA A 15 -14.57 16.99 6.85
C ALA A 15 -13.61 16.64 8.01
N LEU A 16 -13.05 15.42 8.04
CA LEU A 16 -12.10 14.95 9.05
C LEU A 16 -10.64 15.01 8.58
N GLY A 17 -10.39 15.36 7.32
CA GLY A 17 -9.07 15.48 6.71
C GLY A 17 -9.00 14.83 5.33
N ASP A 18 -7.80 14.78 4.77
CA ASP A 18 -7.51 14.14 3.48
C ASP A 18 -7.49 12.61 3.65
N LEU A 19 -8.66 12.04 3.90
CA LEU A 19 -8.88 10.61 4.10
C LEU A 19 -9.61 10.03 2.89
N SER A 20 -9.23 8.83 2.49
CA SER A 20 -9.97 8.05 1.50
C SER A 20 -10.71 6.88 2.17
N TRP A 21 -11.63 6.24 1.44
CA TRP A 21 -12.30 5.05 1.95
C TRP A 21 -12.57 4.03 0.85
N GLU A 22 -12.64 2.76 1.24
CA GLU A 22 -13.05 1.69 0.33
C GLU A 22 -13.84 0.61 1.07
N ILE A 23 -14.61 -0.15 0.30
CA ILE A 23 -15.36 -1.31 0.78
C ILE A 23 -14.94 -2.53 -0.04
N GLY A 24 -14.73 -3.66 0.63
CA GLY A 24 -14.40 -4.91 -0.03
C GLY A 24 -14.85 -6.12 0.79
N PRO A 25 -14.66 -7.33 0.25
CA PRO A 25 -14.94 -8.57 0.98
C PRO A 25 -13.96 -8.75 2.14
N SER A 26 -14.44 -9.27 3.27
CA SER A 26 -13.60 -9.72 4.39
C SER A 26 -13.50 -11.24 4.45
N ASP A 27 -12.48 -11.78 5.11
CA ASP A 27 -12.20 -13.23 5.22
C ASP A 27 -13.37 -14.09 5.75
N ASP A 28 -14.29 -13.52 6.54
CA ASP A 28 -15.41 -14.23 7.17
C ASP A 28 -16.73 -14.13 6.38
N ASP A 29 -16.69 -14.10 5.04
CA ASP A 29 -17.85 -13.87 4.15
C ASP A 29 -18.61 -12.54 4.41
N GLY A 30 -17.97 -11.63 5.14
CA GLY A 30 -18.46 -10.29 5.46
C GLY A 30 -17.93 -9.21 4.52
N LEU A 31 -18.11 -7.97 4.92
CA LEU A 31 -17.55 -6.79 4.26
C LEU A 31 -16.57 -6.09 5.20
N PHE A 32 -15.57 -5.43 4.65
CA PHE A 32 -14.83 -4.41 5.37
C PHE A 32 -15.17 -3.02 4.85
N ILE A 33 -14.95 -2.02 5.71
CA ILE A 33 -14.84 -0.62 5.30
C ILE A 33 -13.51 -0.10 5.81
N ALA A 34 -12.61 0.23 4.90
CA ALA A 34 -11.32 0.83 5.24
C ALA A 34 -11.47 2.35 5.18
N ILE A 35 -11.07 3.03 6.26
CA ILE A 35 -10.86 4.47 6.28
C ILE A 35 -9.35 4.67 6.19
N SER A 36 -8.88 5.07 5.02
CA SER A 36 -7.47 5.09 4.65
C SER A 36 -6.85 6.47 4.89
N PRO A 37 -5.62 6.53 5.44
CA PRO A 37 -4.85 7.77 5.55
C PRO A 37 -4.26 8.23 4.21
N ASP A 38 -4.56 7.52 3.11
CA ASP A 38 -4.13 7.81 1.75
C ASP A 38 -2.60 8.03 1.62
N GLY A 39 -1.85 7.12 2.24
CA GLY A 39 -0.39 7.18 2.25
C GLY A 39 0.23 8.22 3.20
N ASN A 40 -0.56 8.99 3.96
CA ASN A 40 -0.07 9.94 4.93
C ASN A 40 0.07 9.32 6.33
N SER A 41 1.31 9.02 6.75
CA SER A 41 1.58 8.37 8.04
C SER A 41 1.11 9.19 9.26
N ASP A 42 1.06 10.52 9.16
CA ASP A 42 0.57 11.39 10.25
C ASP A 42 -0.94 11.22 10.50
N LEU A 43 -1.70 10.82 9.48
CA LEU A 43 -3.14 10.59 9.56
C LEU A 43 -3.51 9.20 10.09
N LEU A 44 -2.55 8.28 10.22
CA LEU A 44 -2.80 6.92 10.69
C LEU A 44 -3.38 6.89 12.13
N ALA A 45 -2.93 7.81 12.99
CA ALA A 45 -3.50 7.96 14.34
C ALA A 45 -4.97 8.43 14.30
N VAL A 46 -5.34 9.21 13.27
CA VAL A 46 -6.72 9.70 13.07
C VAL A 46 -7.61 8.57 12.60
N THR A 47 -7.21 7.80 11.58
CA THR A 47 -8.01 6.69 11.06
C THR A 47 -8.23 5.59 12.10
N ARG A 48 -7.20 5.24 12.88
CA ARG A 48 -7.31 4.34 14.05
C ARG A 48 -8.35 4.83 15.05
N LYS A 49 -8.35 6.13 15.35
CA LYS A 49 -9.29 6.72 16.30
C LYS A 49 -10.72 6.68 15.76
N ILE A 50 -10.92 6.94 14.47
CA ILE A 50 -12.24 6.83 13.81
C ILE A 50 -12.76 5.39 13.93
N VAL A 51 -11.95 4.42 13.51
CA VAL A 51 -12.30 2.99 13.53
C VAL A 51 -12.56 2.48 14.94
N SER A 52 -11.77 2.91 15.93
CA SER A 52 -11.99 2.55 17.35
C SER A 52 -13.33 3.02 17.92
N ARG A 53 -13.99 3.98 17.25
CA ARG A 53 -15.29 4.53 17.62
C ARG A 53 -16.41 4.04 16.70
N ALA A 54 -16.09 3.28 15.67
CA ALA A 54 -17.08 2.74 14.76
C ALA A 54 -18.00 1.77 15.52
N PRO A 55 -19.32 1.83 15.26
CA PRO A 55 -20.25 0.90 15.90
C PRO A 55 -19.95 -0.53 15.43
N HIS A 56 -20.15 -1.51 16.33
CA HIS A 56 -20.15 -2.91 15.94
C HIS A 56 -21.35 -3.19 15.04
N MET A 57 -21.08 -3.57 13.79
CA MET A 57 -22.08 -3.89 12.78
C MET A 57 -21.88 -5.34 12.34
N LYS A 58 -22.93 -6.17 12.46
CA LYS A 58 -22.82 -7.59 12.10
C LYS A 58 -22.46 -7.73 10.61
N GLY A 59 -21.42 -8.50 10.33
CA GLY A 59 -20.93 -8.73 8.97
C GLY A 59 -20.08 -7.58 8.39
N TRP A 60 -19.69 -6.60 9.22
CA TRP A 60 -18.83 -5.49 8.83
C TRP A 60 -17.60 -5.37 9.72
N SER A 61 -16.44 -5.20 9.09
CA SER A 61 -15.14 -5.01 9.73
C SER A 61 -14.59 -3.62 9.39
N PRO A 62 -14.66 -2.62 10.29
CA PRO A 62 -14.03 -1.34 10.06
C PRO A 62 -12.50 -1.46 10.19
N LEU A 63 -11.75 -0.93 9.22
CA LEU A 63 -10.29 -1.00 9.14
C LEU A 63 -9.68 0.40 9.05
N PRO A 64 -8.54 0.68 9.73
CA PRO A 64 -7.93 2.01 9.76
C PRO A 64 -7.02 2.30 8.56
N ALA A 65 -6.90 1.35 7.64
CA ALA A 65 -6.18 1.46 6.37
C ALA A 65 -6.60 0.32 5.44
N LYS A 66 -6.17 0.38 4.18
CA LYS A 66 -6.43 -0.67 3.19
C LYS A 66 -5.73 -1.98 3.62
N PRO A 67 -6.45 -3.12 3.68
CA PRO A 67 -5.83 -4.40 4.03
C PRO A 67 -4.93 -4.92 2.88
N PRO A 68 -4.02 -5.85 3.17
CA PRO A 68 -3.33 -6.60 2.12
C PRO A 68 -4.35 -7.30 1.21
N ARG A 69 -3.98 -7.50 -0.05
CA ARG A 69 -4.79 -8.19 -1.06
C ARG A 69 -4.09 -9.45 -1.51
N GLU A 70 -4.84 -10.54 -1.60
CA GLU A 70 -4.38 -11.73 -2.31
C GLU A 70 -4.15 -11.36 -3.79
N ASP A 71 -3.12 -11.93 -4.40
CA ASP A 71 -2.80 -11.77 -5.82
C ASP A 71 -2.43 -10.36 -6.31
N MET A 72 -1.91 -9.49 -5.44
CA MET A 72 -1.41 -8.15 -5.82
C MET A 72 -0.03 -8.16 -6.51
N LEU A 73 0.10 -8.84 -7.64
CA LEU A 73 1.28 -8.73 -8.52
C LEU A 73 0.96 -8.12 -9.87
N ARG A 74 -0.31 -8.07 -10.26
CA ARG A 74 -0.73 -7.49 -11.55
C ARG A 74 -1.91 -6.55 -11.35
N PHE A 75 -1.81 -5.36 -11.90
CA PHE A 75 -2.81 -4.31 -11.80
C PHE A 75 -2.61 -3.29 -12.92
N THR A 76 -3.51 -2.33 -13.04
CA THR A 76 -3.37 -1.19 -13.96
C THR A 76 -3.26 0.10 -13.16
N ILE A 77 -2.52 1.06 -13.72
CA ILE A 77 -2.50 2.46 -13.26
C ILE A 77 -2.85 3.36 -14.43
N GLU A 78 -3.32 4.56 -14.14
CA GLU A 78 -3.39 5.64 -15.12
C GLU A 78 -1.99 6.27 -15.23
N GLY A 79 -1.47 6.34 -16.45
CA GLY A 79 -0.20 6.97 -16.77
C GLY A 79 -0.32 8.48 -16.96
N ASP A 80 0.81 9.15 -17.09
CA ASP A 80 0.88 10.62 -17.18
C ASP A 80 0.19 11.19 -18.44
N ASP A 81 0.01 10.35 -19.46
CA ASP A 81 -0.69 10.68 -20.70
C ASP A 81 -2.21 10.38 -20.65
N GLY A 82 -2.73 9.94 -19.50
CA GLY A 82 -4.10 9.50 -19.28
C GLY A 82 -4.41 8.11 -19.85
N GLY A 83 -3.41 7.39 -20.36
CA GLY A 83 -3.53 6.00 -20.79
C GLY A 83 -3.45 5.01 -19.62
N GLU A 84 -3.91 3.78 -19.84
CA GLU A 84 -3.72 2.71 -18.85
C GLU A 84 -2.36 2.02 -19.05
N ILE A 85 -1.60 1.88 -17.96
CA ILE A 85 -0.34 1.12 -17.91
C ILE A 85 -0.60 -0.18 -17.16
N ALA A 86 -0.43 -1.32 -17.83
CA ALA A 86 -0.48 -2.62 -17.19
C ALA A 86 0.83 -2.91 -16.45
N ILE A 87 0.72 -3.20 -15.15
CA ILE A 87 1.83 -3.50 -14.26
C ILE A 87 1.91 -5.01 -14.02
N ASP A 88 3.11 -5.56 -14.14
CA ASP A 88 3.46 -6.89 -13.62
C ASP A 88 4.66 -6.74 -12.68
N GLY A 89 4.43 -6.90 -11.39
CA GLY A 89 5.45 -6.84 -10.34
C GLY A 89 6.21 -8.14 -10.14
N SER A 90 5.81 -9.25 -10.77
CA SER A 90 6.48 -10.55 -10.61
C SER A 90 8.00 -10.53 -10.84
N PRO A 91 8.56 -9.79 -11.82
CA PRO A 91 10.00 -9.73 -12.06
C PRO A 91 10.73 -8.71 -11.18
N TRP A 92 10.02 -7.96 -10.34
CA TRP A 92 10.64 -6.92 -9.52
C TRP A 92 11.51 -7.50 -8.42
N MET A 93 12.59 -6.80 -8.15
CA MET A 93 13.56 -7.12 -7.10
C MET A 93 13.59 -5.98 -6.10
N TYR A 94 13.94 -6.25 -4.85
CA TYR A 94 14.08 -5.22 -3.82
C TYR A 94 15.33 -5.41 -2.97
N ILE A 95 15.74 -4.31 -2.34
CA ILE A 95 16.73 -4.26 -1.26
C ILE A 95 16.12 -3.50 -0.10
N LEU A 96 16.37 -3.97 1.13
CA LEU A 96 15.97 -3.28 2.36
C LEU A 96 17.21 -2.70 3.04
N TYR A 97 17.11 -1.45 3.45
CA TYR A 97 18.10 -0.77 4.29
C TYR A 97 17.47 -0.52 5.65
N ARG A 98 18.08 -1.06 6.70
CA ARG A 98 17.63 -0.80 8.08
C ARG A 98 18.28 0.47 8.60
N LEU A 99 17.46 1.43 8.99
CA LEU A 99 17.90 2.67 9.61
C LEU A 99 18.16 2.48 11.11
N LYS A 100 18.89 3.44 11.70
CA LYS A 100 19.30 3.37 13.11
C LYS A 100 18.13 3.48 14.08
N ASP A 101 17.03 4.10 13.66
CA ASP A 101 15.79 4.27 14.43
C ASP A 101 14.84 3.06 14.30
N GLY A 102 15.21 2.04 13.54
CA GLY A 102 14.43 0.83 13.34
C GLY A 102 13.52 0.86 12.11
N LYS A 103 13.39 2.02 11.44
CA LYS A 103 12.67 2.12 10.16
C LYS A 103 13.43 1.44 9.03
N ILE A 104 12.73 1.20 7.93
CA ILE A 104 13.26 0.50 6.77
C ILE A 104 13.08 1.39 5.53
N GLU A 105 14.14 1.54 4.75
CA GLU A 105 14.03 2.07 3.38
C GLU A 105 14.01 0.88 2.42
N ILE A 106 13.23 1.00 1.36
CA ILE A 106 13.16 0.00 0.29
C ILE A 106 13.58 0.62 -1.03
N LEU A 107 14.47 -0.05 -1.75
CA LEU A 107 14.81 0.25 -3.13
C LEU A 107 14.27 -0.88 -4.01
N ILE A 108 13.43 -0.55 -5.00
CA ILE A 108 12.77 -1.52 -5.88
C ILE A 108 13.28 -1.38 -7.32
N GLU A 109 13.71 -2.50 -7.89
CA GLU A 109 14.00 -2.64 -9.31
C GLU A 109 12.72 -2.94 -10.10
N GLN A 110 12.39 -2.09 -11.06
CA GLN A 110 11.22 -2.22 -11.94
C GLN A 110 11.66 -2.34 -13.40
N ASN A 111 12.32 -3.47 -13.72
CA ASN A 111 12.95 -3.71 -15.02
C ASN A 111 12.01 -3.64 -16.24
N ASN A 112 10.71 -3.91 -16.05
CA ASN A 112 9.68 -3.81 -17.08
C ASN A 112 9.04 -2.42 -17.18
N LEU A 113 9.43 -1.45 -16.34
CA LEU A 113 8.95 -0.06 -16.36
C LEU A 113 10.08 0.93 -16.68
N ALA A 114 11.05 0.51 -17.50
CA ALA A 114 12.22 1.32 -17.82
C ALA A 114 11.89 2.65 -18.55
N THR A 115 10.75 2.71 -19.23
CA THR A 115 10.29 3.90 -19.97
C THR A 115 9.27 4.74 -19.20
N ALA A 116 8.77 4.24 -18.07
CA ALA A 116 7.83 4.97 -17.22
C ALA A 116 8.51 6.20 -16.60
N SER A 117 7.74 7.18 -16.15
CA SER A 117 8.26 8.30 -15.35
C SER A 117 8.66 7.82 -13.94
N ASP A 118 9.39 8.67 -13.20
CA ASP A 118 9.70 8.39 -11.79
C ASP A 118 8.42 8.34 -10.94
N GLU A 119 7.44 9.17 -11.27
CA GLU A 119 6.15 9.25 -10.58
C GLU A 119 5.30 7.99 -10.83
N GLU A 120 5.19 7.52 -12.07
CA GLU A 120 4.50 6.27 -12.42
C GLU A 120 5.13 5.05 -11.74
N ARG A 121 6.47 4.99 -11.72
CA ARG A 121 7.21 3.93 -11.03
C ARG A 121 6.96 3.94 -9.53
N TYR A 122 7.03 5.10 -8.91
CA TYR A 122 6.75 5.28 -7.49
C TYR A 122 5.31 4.90 -7.15
N LEU A 123 4.33 5.37 -7.93
CA LEU A 123 2.92 5.01 -7.76
C LEU A 123 2.71 3.50 -7.86
N ALA A 124 3.28 2.85 -8.87
CA ALA A 124 3.20 1.42 -9.04
C ALA A 124 3.84 0.66 -7.86
N ALA A 125 4.97 1.16 -7.34
CA ALA A 125 5.59 0.61 -6.14
C ALA A 125 4.69 0.74 -4.91
N VAL A 126 4.11 1.92 -4.66
CA VAL A 126 3.21 2.15 -3.52
C VAL A 126 1.99 1.23 -3.59
N ILE A 127 1.32 1.16 -4.74
CA ILE A 127 0.14 0.30 -4.94
C ILE A 127 0.48 -1.17 -4.70
N LEU A 128 1.59 -1.65 -5.24
CA LEU A 128 2.03 -3.03 -5.04
C LEU A 128 2.37 -3.29 -3.58
N LEU A 129 3.08 -2.39 -2.90
CA LEU A 129 3.44 -2.53 -1.49
C LEU A 129 2.20 -2.49 -0.58
N ASP A 130 1.23 -1.61 -0.85
CA ASP A 130 -0.05 -1.57 -0.14
C ASP A 130 -0.79 -2.90 -0.26
N GLY A 131 -0.88 -3.48 -1.46
CA GLY A 131 -1.54 -4.78 -1.60
C GLY A 131 -0.73 -5.93 -1.01
N LEU A 132 0.61 -5.91 -1.03
CA LEU A 132 1.41 -6.98 -0.42
C LEU A 132 1.43 -6.92 1.11
N LEU A 133 1.43 -5.73 1.70
CA LEU A 133 1.70 -5.53 3.13
C LEU A 133 0.48 -5.05 3.92
N GLY A 134 -0.50 -4.45 3.24
CA GLY A 134 -1.47 -3.55 3.84
C GLY A 134 -0.87 -2.16 4.06
N GLU A 135 -1.68 -1.13 3.87
CA GLU A 135 -1.24 0.26 3.92
C GLU A 135 -0.73 0.66 5.30
N GLU A 136 -1.45 0.32 6.36
CA GLU A 136 -1.04 0.63 7.75
C GLU A 136 0.36 0.09 8.03
N ARG A 137 0.61 -1.18 7.68
CA ARG A 137 1.90 -1.82 7.91
C ARG A 137 3.00 -1.21 7.05
N ARG A 138 2.70 -0.84 5.80
CA ARG A 138 3.66 -0.13 4.95
C ARG A 138 4.08 1.19 5.60
N LEU A 139 3.11 1.99 6.04
CA LEU A 139 3.35 3.32 6.63
C LEU A 139 4.11 3.26 7.96
N GLU A 140 3.92 2.21 8.75
CA GLU A 140 4.65 2.04 10.02
C GLU A 140 6.10 1.57 9.83
N LEU A 141 6.33 0.72 8.83
CA LEU A 141 7.63 0.06 8.64
C LEU A 141 8.55 0.80 7.68
N LEU A 142 7.99 1.33 6.59
CA LEU A 142 8.77 1.90 5.52
C LEU A 142 8.83 3.42 5.66
N ASP A 143 10.05 3.96 5.72
CA ASP A 143 10.29 5.40 5.74
C ASP A 143 10.32 6.00 4.33
N MET A 144 10.98 5.28 3.42
CA MET A 144 11.23 5.74 2.06
C MET A 144 11.11 4.57 1.08
N ILE A 145 10.51 4.86 -0.07
CA ILE A 145 10.33 3.94 -1.19
C ILE A 145 11.02 4.58 -2.39
N ASP A 146 12.16 4.02 -2.79
CA ASP A 146 12.85 4.40 -4.01
C ASP A 146 12.64 3.35 -5.09
N THR A 147 12.68 3.79 -6.34
CA THR A 147 12.55 2.93 -7.51
C THR A 147 13.67 3.20 -8.50
N VAL A 148 14.12 2.14 -9.18
CA VAL A 148 15.06 2.24 -10.29
C VAL A 148 14.64 1.27 -11.40
N PRO A 149 14.87 1.63 -12.67
CA PRO A 149 14.63 0.69 -13.77
C PRO A 149 15.59 -0.50 -13.73
N ARG A 150 16.78 -0.31 -13.14
CA ARG A 150 17.77 -1.36 -12.95
C ARG A 150 18.62 -1.08 -11.73
N LEU A 151 18.89 -2.10 -10.92
CA LEU A 151 19.80 -1.97 -9.78
C LEU A 151 21.25 -1.79 -10.23
N PRO A 152 22.06 -1.02 -9.48
CA PRO A 152 23.51 -1.00 -9.65
C PRO A 152 24.11 -2.42 -9.52
N PRO A 153 25.12 -2.80 -10.33
CA PRO A 153 25.69 -4.14 -10.32
C PRO A 153 26.24 -4.62 -8.97
N ASP A 154 26.71 -3.71 -8.12
CA ASP A 154 27.21 -3.98 -6.77
C ASP A 154 26.09 -4.30 -5.76
N LEU A 155 24.85 -3.98 -6.13
CA LEU A 155 23.65 -4.21 -5.33
C LEU A 155 22.83 -5.43 -5.80
N GLU A 156 23.01 -5.89 -7.05
CA GLU A 156 22.29 -7.03 -7.62
C GLU A 156 22.41 -8.30 -6.75
N GLN A 157 23.56 -8.57 -6.11
CA GLN A 157 23.76 -9.75 -5.26
C GLN A 157 23.00 -9.71 -3.92
N LYS A 158 22.53 -8.53 -3.51
CA LYS A 158 21.79 -8.32 -2.26
C LYS A 158 20.28 -8.28 -2.48
N SER A 159 19.84 -8.25 -3.73
CA SER A 159 18.44 -8.11 -4.07
C SER A 159 17.67 -9.42 -3.86
N ARG A 160 16.37 -9.30 -3.61
CA ARG A 160 15.44 -10.41 -3.44
C ARG A 160 14.21 -10.17 -4.28
N SER A 161 13.55 -11.23 -4.74
CA SER A 161 12.27 -11.08 -5.45
C SER A 161 11.22 -10.45 -4.54
N ILE A 162 10.47 -9.48 -5.07
CA ILE A 162 9.40 -8.75 -4.36
C ILE A 162 8.34 -9.67 -3.73
N GLN A 163 8.13 -10.84 -4.32
CA GLN A 163 7.21 -11.86 -3.82
C GLN A 163 7.59 -12.37 -2.42
N ASN A 164 8.87 -12.25 -2.03
CA ASN A 164 9.36 -12.67 -0.71
C ASN A 164 9.31 -11.53 0.33
N LEU A 165 8.85 -10.32 -0.04
CA LEU A 165 8.87 -9.16 0.85
C LEU A 165 8.01 -9.35 2.12
N PRO A 166 6.76 -9.85 2.05
CA PRO A 166 5.93 -10.02 3.25
C PRO A 166 6.61 -10.89 4.32
N ASP A 167 7.24 -11.99 3.91
CA ASP A 167 7.92 -12.90 4.83
C ASP A 167 9.23 -12.33 5.36
N ALA A 168 10.00 -11.62 4.54
CA ALA A 168 11.20 -10.93 4.99
C ALA A 168 10.89 -9.90 6.09
N LEU A 169 9.81 -9.12 5.94
CA LEU A 169 9.40 -8.12 6.93
C LEU A 169 8.80 -8.75 8.20
N LYS A 170 8.21 -9.95 8.14
CA LYS A 170 7.81 -10.69 9.36
C LYS A 170 9.03 -11.07 10.21
N MET A 171 10.12 -11.51 9.59
CA MET A 171 11.34 -11.93 10.30
C MET A 171 12.08 -10.77 10.97
N VAL A 172 12.03 -9.57 10.38
CA VAL A 172 12.69 -8.37 10.91
C VAL A 172 12.05 -7.84 12.21
N LEU A 173 10.79 -8.19 12.46
CA LEU A 173 9.97 -7.74 13.60
C LEU A 173 9.89 -8.74 14.77
N HIS A 174 10.45 -9.94 14.64
CA HIS A 174 10.47 -10.95 15.73
C HIS A 174 11.79 -10.93 16.54
N VAL A 175 12.33 -9.72 16.81
CA VAL A 175 13.43 -9.51 17.75
C VAL A 175 12.97 -8.63 18.89
#